data_AF-A0A1G4ZDB9-F1
#
_entry.id   AF-A0A1G4ZDB9-F1
#
_cell.length_a   1.000
_cell.length_b   1.000
_cell.length_c   1.000
_cell.angle_alpha   90.00
_cell.angle_beta   90.00
_cell.angle_gamma   90.00
#
_symmetry.space_group_name_H-M   'P 1'
#
loop_
_entity.id
_entity.type
_entity.pdbx_description
1 polymer ?
#
loop_
_entity_poly.entity_id
_entity_poly.type
_entity_poly.pdbx_seq_one_letter_code
_entity_poly.pdbx_strand_id
1 'polypeptide(L)'
;MKGVLEKCTLEDFNYISATLDSYVSFTNDKRRKTLLSAYQNNPALHAELISLIDTQIKYFGSSDLAYLKRHLINGEGSIPATEIIDDVCKKLKVNVKVGGSIESKLEKLVLSVVEKELLSKTPEELSKCFNELGVGDIDREEIISHIKKNGKVAILPIVFQILGLTPQQ
;
A
#
# COMPACT_ATOMS: atom_id res chain seq x y z
N MET A 1 -6.01 -1.56 11.25
CA MET A 1 -5.26 -0.64 10.38
C MET A 1 -5.01 0.70 11.06
N LYS A 2 -5.87 1.13 12.00
CA LYS A 2 -5.78 2.39 12.75
C LYS A 2 -4.37 2.94 13.04
N GLY A 3 -3.47 2.16 13.64
CA GLY A 3 -2.10 2.63 13.92
C GLY A 3 -1.28 3.07 12.70
N VAL A 4 -1.55 2.48 11.52
CA VAL A 4 -0.97 2.93 10.24
C VAL A 4 -1.69 4.19 9.75
N LEU A 5 -3.01 4.21 9.85
CA LEU A 5 -3.85 5.34 9.40
C LEU A 5 -3.59 6.62 10.20
N GLU A 6 -3.18 6.52 11.46
CA GLU A 6 -2.74 7.68 12.28
C GLU A 6 -1.54 8.42 11.69
N LYS A 7 -0.74 7.75 10.84
CA LYS A 7 0.43 8.35 10.18
C LYS A 7 0.11 8.96 8.83
N CYS A 8 -1.12 8.81 8.34
CA CYS A 8 -1.53 9.30 7.04
C CYS A 8 -1.69 10.82 7.03
N THR A 9 -1.19 11.44 5.97
CA THR A 9 -1.45 12.83 5.63
C THR A 9 -2.81 13.00 4.98
N LEU A 10 -3.23 14.24 4.74
CA LEU A 10 -4.44 14.52 3.97
C LEU A 10 -4.37 13.94 2.55
N GLU A 11 -3.21 13.97 1.91
CA GLU A 11 -3.00 13.41 0.57
C GLU A 11 -3.19 11.89 0.58
N ASP A 12 -2.66 11.22 1.60
CA ASP A 12 -2.87 9.77 1.79
C ASP A 12 -4.36 9.45 1.95
N PHE A 13 -5.08 10.23 2.75
CA PHE A 13 -6.53 10.02 2.92
C PHE A 13 -7.32 10.27 1.62
N ASN A 14 -6.92 11.26 0.81
CA ASN A 14 -7.50 11.49 -0.51
C ASN A 14 -7.28 10.28 -1.43
N TYR A 15 -6.04 9.77 -1.48
CA TYR A 15 -5.68 8.59 -2.27
C TYR A 15 -6.47 7.34 -1.83
N ILE A 16 -6.55 7.10 -0.52
CA ILE A 16 -7.33 5.99 0.04
C ILE A 16 -8.80 6.15 -0.35
N SER A 17 -9.38 7.34 -0.18
CA SER A 17 -10.79 7.58 -0.52
C SER A 17 -11.09 7.32 -2.00
N ALA A 18 -10.21 7.76 -2.91
CA ALA A 18 -10.36 7.51 -4.35
C ALA A 18 -10.20 6.03 -4.70
N THR A 19 -9.30 5.32 -4.01
CA THR A 19 -9.13 3.87 -4.17
C THR A 19 -10.40 3.13 -3.75
N LEU A 20 -11.02 3.50 -2.62
CA LEU A 20 -12.26 2.90 -2.13
C LEU A 20 -13.46 3.19 -3.04
N ASP A 21 -13.51 4.37 -3.69
CA ASP A 21 -14.54 4.70 -4.70
C ASP A 21 -14.48 3.76 -5.92
N SER A 22 -13.31 3.22 -6.24
CA SER A 22 -13.11 2.35 -7.41
C SER A 22 -13.69 0.94 -7.22
N TYR A 23 -14.21 0.65 -6.03
CA TYR A 23 -14.86 -0.62 -5.70
C TYR A 23 -16.35 -0.38 -5.42
N VAL A 24 -17.23 -0.95 -6.26
CA VAL A 24 -18.69 -0.90 -6.02
C VAL A 24 -19.00 -1.69 -4.75
N SER A 25 -19.40 -0.99 -3.68
CA SER A 25 -19.67 -1.58 -2.37
C SER A 25 -20.87 -0.94 -1.68
N PHE A 26 -21.52 -1.67 -0.77
CA PHE A 26 -22.55 -1.11 0.11
C PHE A 26 -21.93 -0.36 1.31
N THR A 27 -21.01 0.57 1.04
CA THR A 27 -20.40 1.40 2.09
C THR A 27 -20.91 2.85 2.05
N ASN A 28 -20.71 3.59 3.14
CA ASN A 28 -21.18 4.98 3.25
C ASN A 28 -20.16 5.97 2.65
N ASP A 29 -19.97 5.90 1.34
CA ASP A 29 -19.01 6.75 0.60
C ASP A 29 -19.31 8.24 0.75
N LYS A 30 -20.60 8.61 0.77
CA LYS A 30 -21.02 10.00 0.99
C LYS A 30 -20.51 10.53 2.32
N ARG A 31 -20.66 9.75 3.40
CA ARG A 31 -20.13 10.14 4.73
C ARG A 31 -18.62 10.25 4.72
N ARG A 32 -17.89 9.31 4.09
CA ARG A 32 -16.42 9.39 3.98
C ARG A 32 -16.00 10.69 3.32
N LYS A 33 -16.60 11.04 2.17
CA LYS A 33 -16.27 12.25 1.40
C LYS A 33 -16.55 13.52 2.22
N THR A 34 -17.73 13.62 2.84
CA THR A 34 -18.08 14.77 3.69
C THR A 34 -17.11 14.91 4.86
N LEU A 35 -16.78 13.81 5.54
CA LEU A 35 -15.89 13.83 6.69
C LEU A 35 -14.46 14.20 6.30
N LEU A 36 -13.98 13.71 5.15
CA LEU A 36 -12.66 14.03 4.60
C LEU A 36 -12.55 15.51 4.22
N SER A 37 -13.56 16.08 3.55
CA SER A 37 -13.60 17.51 3.25
C SER A 37 -13.64 18.38 4.52
N ALA A 38 -14.39 17.97 5.54
CA ALA A 38 -14.46 18.70 6.81
C ALA A 38 -13.15 18.62 7.61
N TYR A 39 -12.47 17.46 7.58
CA TYR A 39 -11.20 17.24 8.26
C TYR A 39 -10.12 18.24 7.83
N GLN A 40 -10.12 18.68 6.56
CA GLN A 40 -9.17 19.68 6.04
C GLN A 40 -9.10 20.95 6.89
N ASN A 41 -10.23 21.35 7.48
CA ASN A 41 -10.33 22.57 8.29
C ASN A 41 -10.60 22.27 9.78
N ASN A 42 -10.67 20.99 10.15
CA ASN A 42 -10.98 20.57 11.53
C ASN A 42 -10.23 19.28 11.90
N PRO A 43 -9.01 19.41 12.46
CA PRO A 43 -8.22 18.28 12.92
C PRO A 43 -8.90 17.41 13.99
N ALA A 44 -9.89 17.92 14.71
CA ALA A 44 -10.62 17.14 15.72
C ALA A 44 -11.39 15.95 15.12
N LEU A 45 -11.64 15.97 13.80
CA LEU A 45 -12.32 14.90 13.08
C LEU A 45 -11.41 13.70 12.74
N HIS A 46 -10.10 13.79 13.04
CA HIS A 46 -9.11 12.78 12.65
C HIS A 46 -9.47 11.37 13.11
N ALA A 47 -9.80 11.20 14.39
CA ALA A 47 -10.14 9.90 14.96
C ALA A 47 -11.42 9.28 14.33
N GLU A 48 -12.41 10.12 14.02
CA GLU A 48 -13.63 9.67 13.34
C GLU A 48 -13.34 9.24 11.90
N LEU A 49 -12.52 10.02 11.18
CA LEU A 49 -12.11 9.72 9.81
C LEU A 49 -11.34 8.40 9.75
N ILE A 50 -10.37 8.21 10.63
CA ILE A 50 -9.61 6.96 10.76
C ILE A 50 -10.53 5.79 11.03
N SER A 51 -11.49 5.94 11.95
CA SER A 51 -12.39 4.84 12.29
C SER A 51 -13.29 4.48 11.11
N LEU A 52 -13.81 5.45 10.37
CA LEU A 52 -14.66 5.21 9.19
C LEU A 52 -13.87 4.52 8.08
N ILE A 53 -12.65 4.99 7.79
CA ILE A 53 -11.78 4.42 6.76
C ILE A 53 -11.33 3.00 7.16
N ASP A 54 -10.94 2.75 8.41
CA ASP A 54 -10.58 1.40 8.90
C ASP A 54 -11.76 0.43 8.73
N THR A 55 -12.98 0.85 9.04
CA THR A 55 -14.18 0.04 8.82
C THR A 55 -14.39 -0.26 7.34
N GLN A 56 -14.27 0.74 6.46
CA GLN A 56 -14.46 0.55 5.02
C GLN A 56 -13.39 -0.37 4.43
N ILE A 57 -12.11 -0.17 4.74
CA ILE A 57 -11.02 -1.07 4.30
C ILE A 57 -11.31 -2.51 4.72
N LYS A 58 -11.73 -2.74 5.96
CA LYS A 58 -12.05 -4.09 6.43
C LYS A 58 -13.30 -4.68 5.77
N TYR A 59 -14.27 -3.84 5.44
CA TYR A 59 -15.42 -4.25 4.65
C TYR A 59 -14.98 -4.71 3.26
N PHE A 60 -14.16 -3.94 2.54
CA PHE A 60 -13.65 -4.34 1.22
C PHE A 60 -12.79 -5.60 1.22
N GLY A 61 -12.00 -5.79 2.28
CA GLY A 61 -11.26 -7.04 2.46
C GLY A 61 -12.17 -8.25 2.65
N SER A 62 -13.45 -8.04 2.99
CA SER A 62 -14.46 -9.07 3.16
C SER A 62 -15.44 -9.12 1.98
N SER A 63 -15.96 -10.29 1.63
CA SER A 63 -17.13 -10.33 0.74
C SER A 63 -18.38 -9.90 1.50
N ASP A 64 -19.34 -9.23 0.84
CA ASP A 64 -20.60 -8.75 1.45
C ASP A 64 -21.31 -9.84 2.24
N LEU A 65 -21.36 -11.05 1.70
CA LEU A 65 -21.97 -12.22 2.33
C LEU A 65 -21.18 -12.69 3.57
N ALA A 66 -19.85 -12.65 3.52
CA ALA A 66 -19.02 -13.02 4.65
C ALA A 66 -18.99 -11.94 5.73
N TYR A 67 -19.17 -10.66 5.37
CA TYR A 67 -19.35 -9.55 6.29
C TYR A 67 -20.65 -9.71 7.07
N LEU A 68 -21.76 -9.89 6.36
CA LEU A 68 -23.09 -10.06 6.95
C LEU A 68 -23.15 -11.30 7.85
N LYS A 69 -22.58 -12.43 7.39
CA LYS A 69 -22.53 -13.68 8.17
C LYS A 69 -21.69 -13.53 9.45
N ARG A 70 -20.54 -12.86 9.38
CA ARG A 70 -19.70 -12.61 10.57
C ARG A 70 -20.36 -11.63 11.54
N HIS A 71 -21.05 -10.62 11.03
CA HIS A 71 -21.75 -9.64 11.85
C HIS A 71 -22.88 -10.31 12.66
N LEU A 72 -23.61 -11.23 12.03
CA LEU A 72 -24.68 -12.00 12.68
C LEU A 72 -24.16 -13.00 13.73
N ILE A 73 -22.95 -13.54 13.57
CA ILE A 73 -22.41 -14.59 14.46
C ILE A 73 -21.59 -13.98 15.61
N ASN A 74 -20.75 -12.98 15.34
CA ASN A 74 -19.75 -12.46 16.29
C ASN A 74 -19.96 -10.99 16.68
N GLY A 75 -21.00 -10.31 16.17
CA GLY A 75 -21.19 -8.87 16.34
C GLY A 75 -20.22 -8.00 15.52
N GLU A 76 -19.03 -8.49 15.19
CA GLU A 76 -18.07 -7.86 14.29
C GLU A 76 -18.11 -8.50 12.89
N GLY A 77 -18.64 -7.79 11.90
CA GLY A 77 -18.71 -8.26 10.50
C GLY A 77 -17.38 -8.17 9.76
N SER A 78 -16.45 -7.38 10.26
CA SER A 78 -15.21 -7.03 9.56
C SER A 78 -14.11 -8.08 9.72
N ILE A 79 -13.30 -8.29 8.68
CA ILE A 79 -12.09 -9.11 8.78
C ILE A 79 -10.98 -8.34 9.53
N PRO A 80 -10.18 -9.00 10.39
CA PRO A 80 -9.00 -8.38 10.98
C PRO A 80 -8.03 -7.87 9.90
N ALA A 81 -7.47 -6.68 10.08
CA ALA A 81 -6.52 -6.11 9.11
C ALA A 81 -5.32 -7.03 8.83
N THR A 82 -4.91 -7.85 9.81
CA THR A 82 -3.85 -8.84 9.64
C THR A 82 -4.23 -9.95 8.66
N GLU A 83 -5.47 -10.43 8.67
CA GLU A 83 -5.96 -11.48 7.75
C GLU A 83 -6.01 -10.95 6.31
N ILE A 84 -6.46 -9.71 6.11
CA ILE A 84 -6.44 -9.03 4.79
C ILE A 84 -5.01 -8.97 4.25
N ILE A 85 -4.06 -8.53 5.07
CA ILE A 85 -2.66 -8.40 4.65
C ILE A 85 -2.05 -9.76 4.37
N ASP A 86 -2.33 -10.77 5.19
CA ASP A 86 -1.83 -12.13 5.02
C ASP A 86 -2.37 -12.77 3.73
N ASP A 87 -3.64 -12.55 3.40
CA ASP A 87 -4.25 -13.01 2.14
C ASP A 87 -3.62 -12.36 0.91
N VAL A 88 -3.38 -11.04 0.95
CA VAL A 88 -2.68 -10.34 -0.12
C VAL A 88 -1.23 -10.84 -0.26
N CYS A 89 -0.51 -11.01 0.86
CA CYS A 89 0.84 -11.57 0.88
C CYS A 89 0.86 -12.97 0.25
N LYS A 90 -0.09 -13.84 0.62
CA LYS A 90 -0.23 -15.19 0.07
C LYS A 90 -0.51 -15.16 -1.43
N LYS A 91 -1.45 -14.32 -1.87
CA LYS A 91 -1.80 -14.16 -3.29
C LYS A 91 -0.62 -13.70 -4.13
N LEU A 92 0.19 -12.77 -3.60
CA LEU A 92 1.40 -12.25 -4.24
C LEU A 92 2.65 -13.09 -3.97
N LYS A 93 2.52 -14.24 -3.28
CA LYS A 93 3.61 -15.16 -2.92
C LYS A 93 4.75 -14.45 -2.18
N VAL A 94 4.40 -13.56 -1.24
CA VAL A 94 5.36 -12.85 -0.37
C VAL A 94 5.42 -13.54 0.99
N ASN A 95 6.61 -13.94 1.40
CA ASN A 95 6.83 -14.64 2.67
C ASN A 95 6.94 -13.63 3.83
N VAL A 96 5.86 -13.45 4.57
CA VAL A 96 5.84 -12.67 5.82
C VAL A 96 5.96 -13.60 7.04
N LYS A 97 6.59 -13.10 8.13
CA LYS A 97 6.71 -13.88 9.38
C LYS A 97 5.36 -13.95 10.08
N VAL A 98 5.04 -15.12 10.65
CA VAL A 98 3.88 -15.28 11.54
C VAL A 98 4.08 -14.39 12.78
N GLY A 99 3.05 -13.63 13.16
CA GLY A 99 3.09 -12.74 14.33
C GLY A 99 3.75 -11.37 14.13
N GLY A 100 4.20 -11.02 12.91
CA GLY A 100 4.71 -9.68 12.61
C GLY A 100 3.64 -8.59 12.78
N SER A 101 4.06 -7.38 13.13
CA SER A 101 3.16 -6.22 13.20
C SER A 101 2.57 -5.90 11.82
N ILE A 102 1.39 -5.27 11.78
CA ILE A 102 0.76 -4.80 10.53
C ILE A 102 1.75 -4.01 9.68
N GLU A 103 2.48 -3.07 10.30
CA GLU A 103 3.48 -2.24 9.62
C GLU A 103 4.60 -3.08 8.99
N SER A 104 5.21 -3.99 9.76
CA SER A 104 6.29 -4.83 9.25
C SER A 104 5.84 -5.73 8.09
N LYS A 105 4.58 -6.19 8.10
CA LYS A 105 4.01 -6.99 7.01
C LYS A 105 3.76 -6.14 5.77
N LEU A 106 3.21 -4.94 5.92
CA LEU A 106 2.98 -4.01 4.80
C LEU A 106 4.30 -3.57 4.16
N GLU A 107 5.29 -3.20 4.95
CA GLU A 107 6.62 -2.84 4.47
C GLU A 107 7.23 -3.98 3.65
N LYS A 108 7.23 -5.20 4.21
CA LYS A 108 7.76 -6.36 3.50
C LYS A 108 6.98 -6.69 2.23
N LEU A 109 5.65 -6.54 2.25
CA LEU A 109 4.79 -6.71 1.09
C LEU A 109 5.19 -5.75 -0.03
N VAL A 110 5.25 -4.45 0.27
CA VAL A 110 5.61 -3.41 -0.71
C VAL A 110 6.99 -3.67 -1.28
N LEU A 111 8.01 -3.84 -0.43
CA LEU A 111 9.38 -4.08 -0.88
C LEU A 111 9.47 -5.33 -1.78
N SER A 112 8.82 -6.42 -1.39
CA SER A 112 8.87 -7.67 -2.16
C SER A 112 8.14 -7.55 -3.50
N VAL A 113 7.04 -6.79 -3.57
CA VAL A 113 6.28 -6.59 -4.81
C VAL A 113 7.04 -5.67 -5.75
N VAL A 114 7.57 -4.57 -5.24
CA VAL A 114 8.40 -3.63 -6.02
C VAL A 114 9.64 -4.36 -6.56
N GLU A 115 10.33 -5.13 -5.72
CA GLU A 115 11.49 -5.91 -6.13
C GLU A 115 11.12 -6.91 -7.24
N LYS A 116 10.03 -7.69 -7.07
CA LYS A 116 9.57 -8.63 -8.11
C LYS A 116 9.25 -7.93 -9.43
N GLU A 117 8.56 -6.79 -9.38
CA GLU A 117 8.20 -6.02 -10.58
C GLU A 117 9.45 -5.54 -11.30
N LEU A 118 10.39 -4.92 -10.58
CA LEU A 118 11.63 -4.41 -11.17
C LEU A 118 12.50 -5.54 -11.73
N LEU A 119 12.62 -6.66 -11.02
CA LEU A 119 13.39 -7.83 -11.47
C LEU A 119 12.78 -8.54 -12.68
N SER A 120 11.49 -8.34 -12.95
CA SER A 120 10.81 -8.92 -14.10
C SER A 120 11.07 -8.19 -15.41
N LYS A 121 11.59 -6.96 -15.35
CA LYS A 121 11.80 -6.08 -16.50
C LYS A 121 13.22 -6.16 -17.06
N THR A 122 13.37 -5.89 -18.35
CA THR A 122 14.69 -5.70 -18.97
C THR A 122 15.27 -4.32 -18.61
N PRO A 123 16.60 -4.10 -18.77
CA PRO A 123 17.20 -2.79 -18.55
C PRO A 123 16.55 -1.66 -19.37
N GLU A 124 16.13 -1.95 -20.60
CA GLU A 124 15.44 -0.99 -21.47
C GLU A 124 14.05 -0.63 -20.94
N GLU A 125 13.29 -1.64 -20.49
CA GLU A 125 11.99 -1.43 -19.86
C GLU A 125 12.10 -0.66 -18.54
N LEU A 126 13.15 -0.93 -17.76
CA LEU A 126 13.44 -0.19 -16.53
C LEU A 126 13.79 1.27 -16.80
N SER A 127 14.66 1.54 -17.77
CA SER A 127 14.99 2.92 -18.20
C SER A 127 13.74 3.67 -18.60
N LYS A 128 12.90 3.06 -19.44
CA LYS A 128 11.62 3.65 -19.84
C LYS A 128 10.71 3.92 -18.63
N CYS A 129 10.54 2.95 -17.73
CA CYS A 129 9.74 3.11 -16.52
C CYS A 129 10.23 4.26 -15.65
N PHE A 130 11.55 4.37 -15.41
CA PHE A 130 12.09 5.45 -14.58
C PHE A 130 11.91 6.82 -15.22
N ASN A 131 12.09 6.93 -16.55
CA ASN A 131 11.86 8.17 -17.27
C ASN A 131 10.37 8.59 -17.22
N GLU A 132 9.44 7.64 -17.39
CA GLU A 132 7.99 7.87 -17.26
C GLU A 132 7.58 8.30 -15.85
N LEU A 133 8.26 7.78 -14.83
CA LEU A 133 8.05 8.15 -13.42
C LEU A 133 8.71 9.49 -13.03
N GLY A 134 9.41 10.15 -13.96
CA GLY A 134 10.06 11.43 -13.71
C GLY A 134 11.30 11.33 -12.81
N VAL A 135 11.95 10.16 -12.77
CA VAL A 135 13.13 9.88 -11.94
C VAL A 135 14.43 10.46 -12.55
N GLY A 136 14.33 11.16 -13.68
CA GLY A 136 15.44 11.72 -14.46
C GLY A 136 15.68 10.94 -15.75
N ASP A 137 16.53 11.45 -16.63
CA ASP A 137 16.95 10.74 -17.85
C ASP A 137 17.97 9.67 -17.47
N ILE A 138 17.49 8.46 -17.21
CA ILE A 138 18.35 7.33 -16.87
C ILE A 138 18.63 6.53 -18.12
N ASP A 139 19.91 6.44 -18.48
CA ASP A 139 20.34 5.62 -19.61
C ASP A 139 20.33 4.13 -19.21
N ARG A 140 19.96 3.29 -20.17
CA ARG A 140 20.09 1.84 -20.13
C ARG A 140 21.49 1.40 -19.67
N GLU A 141 22.54 2.04 -20.17
CA GLU A 141 23.93 1.67 -19.80
C GLU A 141 24.23 1.93 -18.32
N GLU A 142 23.61 2.96 -17.73
CA GLU A 142 23.69 3.24 -16.30
C GLU A 142 23.01 2.12 -15.50
N ILE A 143 21.80 1.70 -15.89
CA ILE A 143 21.09 0.57 -15.27
C ILE A 143 21.89 -0.73 -15.37
N ILE A 144 22.48 -1.02 -16.53
CA ILE A 144 23.32 -2.22 -16.72
C ILE A 144 24.55 -2.16 -15.81
N SER A 145 25.19 -1.00 -15.70
CA SER A 145 26.34 -0.78 -14.81
C SER A 145 25.97 -1.07 -13.35
N HIS A 146 24.84 -0.52 -12.89
CA HIS A 146 24.35 -0.74 -11.52
C HIS A 146 23.97 -2.21 -11.27
N ILE A 147 23.33 -2.90 -12.21
CA ILE A 147 23.01 -4.35 -12.10
C ILE A 147 24.29 -5.18 -12.04
N LYS A 148 25.31 -4.87 -12.84
CA LYS A 148 26.60 -5.57 -12.81
C LYS A 148 27.34 -5.36 -11.49
N LYS A 149 27.29 -4.14 -10.94
CA LYS A 149 27.97 -3.79 -9.69
C LYS A 149 27.32 -4.41 -8.45
N ASN A 150 25.99 -4.45 -8.40
CA ASN A 150 25.24 -4.89 -7.21
C ASN A 150 24.69 -6.32 -7.33
N GLY A 151 24.77 -6.94 -8.51
CA GLY A 151 24.16 -8.23 -8.83
C GLY A 151 22.66 -8.09 -9.16
N LYS A 152 22.13 -9.05 -9.94
CA LYS A 152 20.71 -9.06 -10.36
C LYS A 152 19.71 -9.06 -9.21
N VAL A 153 20.12 -9.34 -7.97
CA VAL A 153 19.22 -9.54 -6.82
C VAL A 153 19.06 -8.28 -5.96
N ALA A 154 19.75 -7.18 -6.29
CA ALA A 154 19.79 -5.98 -5.45
C ALA A 154 19.28 -4.75 -6.20
N ILE A 155 18.05 -4.80 -6.71
CA ILE A 155 17.50 -3.74 -7.56
C ILE A 155 16.98 -2.53 -6.77
N LEU A 156 16.55 -2.72 -5.52
CA LEU A 156 16.14 -1.62 -4.64
C LEU A 156 17.29 -0.66 -4.28
N PRO A 157 18.50 -1.14 -3.94
CA PRO A 157 19.68 -0.28 -3.81
C PRO A 157 19.99 0.55 -5.07
N ILE A 158 19.68 0.04 -6.26
CA ILE A 158 19.85 0.77 -7.53
C ILE A 158 18.85 1.93 -7.61
N VAL A 159 17.57 1.67 -7.30
CA VAL A 159 16.53 2.71 -7.21
C VAL A 159 16.90 3.79 -6.20
N PHE A 160 17.39 3.40 -5.03
CA PHE A 160 17.85 4.32 -3.99
C PHE A 160 19.03 5.19 -4.43
N GLN A 161 20.03 4.61 -5.11
CA GLN A 161 21.16 5.34 -5.66
C GLN A 161 20.74 6.34 -6.74
N ILE A 162 19.89 5.90 -7.66
CA ILE A 162 19.34 6.71 -8.75
C ILE A 162 18.55 7.91 -8.21
N LEU A 163 17.71 7.68 -7.19
CA LEU A 163 16.90 8.73 -6.56
C LEU A 163 17.70 9.67 -5.64
N GLY A 164 19.02 9.46 -5.50
CA GLY A 164 19.86 10.20 -4.54
C GLY A 164 19.53 9.91 -3.07
N LEU A 165 18.75 8.86 -2.80
CA LEU A 165 18.37 8.39 -1.47
C LEU A 165 19.38 7.35 -1.00
N THR A 166 20.58 7.76 -0.58
CA THR A 166 21.54 6.79 0.01
C THR A 166 20.95 6.12 1.25
N PRO A 167 20.89 4.77 1.32
CA PRO A 167 20.51 4.08 2.55
C PRO A 167 21.50 4.45 3.65
N GLN A 168 21.01 5.01 4.75
CA GLN A 168 21.83 5.19 5.95
C GLN A 168 22.18 3.78 6.48
N GLN A 169 23.47 3.47 6.50
CA GLN A 169 24.02 2.23 7.04
C GLN A 169 23.82 2.13 8.55
#